data_AF-A0A7W0FKT4-F1
#
_entry.id   AF-A0A7W0FKT4-F1
#
_cell.length_a   1.000
_cell.length_b   1.000
_cell.length_c   1.000
_cell.angle_alpha   90.00
_cell.angle_beta   90.00
_cell.angle_gamma   90.00
#
_symmetry.space_group_name_H-M   'P 1'
#
loop_
_entity.id
_entity.type
_entity.pdbx_description
1 polymer ?
#
loop_
_entity_poly.entity_id
_entity_poly.type
_entity_poly.pdbx_seq_one_letter_code
_entity_poly.pdbx_strand_id
1 'polypeptide(L)'
;METEQPKVKTMLASESTDFIFQQMVPAFSADTRFSITSETCYWVDFEKTLETTKPNLLVVSANISPNPDQLIKSLARLQQWNGVAIILIQPIDANLKPILEQVGTVRGVYTLPVNFGEVAQEGYSAVITERTKGIAQNPLQSAMGMRTATTITGTRTIAFISASGGVGRSTIAENFSYEFARTGAKTLLMSFDLPSPAPMHLNVRTTPNAGEFFASPKEGFDSCIQKCGDLHVIVSPDNS
;
A
#
# COMPACT_ATOMS: atom_id res chain seq x y z
N MET A 1 19.95 -18.17 -14.85
CA MET A 1 20.21 -16.73 -15.06
C MET A 1 19.23 -15.98 -14.20
N GLU A 2 19.68 -15.42 -13.08
CA GLU A 2 18.86 -14.53 -12.25
C GLU A 2 18.50 -13.30 -13.09
N THR A 3 17.23 -13.15 -13.45
CA THR A 3 16.70 -11.91 -14.02
C THR A 3 16.71 -10.85 -12.94
N GLU A 4 17.76 -10.02 -12.93
CA GLU A 4 17.90 -8.85 -12.07
C GLU A 4 16.67 -7.95 -12.25
N GLN A 5 15.92 -7.69 -11.18
CA GLN A 5 14.75 -6.81 -11.24
C GLN A 5 15.17 -5.40 -11.66
N PRO A 6 14.44 -4.72 -12.55
CA PRO A 6 14.82 -3.39 -13.00
C PRO A 6 14.79 -2.41 -11.82
N LYS A 7 15.92 -1.72 -11.62
CA LYS A 7 16.09 -0.69 -10.58
C LYS A 7 14.96 0.33 -10.62
N VAL A 8 14.62 0.88 -9.46
CA VAL A 8 13.62 1.95 -9.33
C VAL A 8 14.27 3.26 -9.75
N LYS A 9 13.80 3.84 -10.87
CA LYS A 9 14.24 5.17 -11.32
C LYS A 9 13.66 6.23 -10.39
N THR A 10 14.52 6.94 -9.68
CA THR A 10 14.11 7.90 -8.65
C THR A 10 14.51 9.31 -9.03
N MET A 11 13.57 10.23 -8.94
CA MET A 11 13.81 11.67 -9.03
C MET A 11 13.68 12.29 -7.64
N LEU A 12 14.64 13.14 -7.27
CA LEU A 12 14.67 13.85 -6.00
C LEU A 12 14.50 15.36 -6.25
N ALA A 13 13.60 15.99 -5.50
CA ALA A 13 13.27 17.40 -5.71
C ALA A 13 13.02 18.12 -4.39
N SER A 14 13.65 19.28 -4.20
CA SER A 14 13.41 20.15 -3.03
C SER A 14 13.88 21.56 -3.32
N GLU A 15 13.34 22.55 -2.61
CA GLU A 15 13.75 23.95 -2.64
C GLU A 15 15.23 24.21 -2.30
N SER A 16 15.92 23.24 -1.66
CA SER A 16 17.32 23.38 -1.25
C SER A 16 18.20 22.27 -1.80
N THR A 17 19.28 22.66 -2.47
CA THR A 17 20.29 21.73 -3.00
C THR A 17 21.00 20.98 -1.87
N ASP A 18 21.36 21.68 -0.79
CA ASP A 18 22.01 21.06 0.37
C ASP A 18 21.10 20.02 1.03
N PHE A 19 19.80 20.30 1.11
CA PHE A 19 18.83 19.36 1.64
C PHE A 19 18.79 18.07 0.82
N ILE A 20 18.79 18.17 -0.51
CA ILE A 20 18.81 16.98 -1.39
C ILE A 20 20.08 16.16 -1.14
N PHE A 21 21.26 16.78 -1.21
CA PHE A 21 22.52 16.03 -1.16
C PHE A 21 22.89 15.51 0.23
N GLN A 22 22.51 16.22 1.30
CA GLN A 22 22.86 15.82 2.66
C GLN A 22 21.81 14.91 3.31
N GLN A 23 20.54 15.04 2.94
CA GLN A 23 19.45 14.29 3.59
C GLN A 23 18.88 13.21 2.68
N MET A 24 18.53 13.56 1.43
CA MET A 24 17.82 12.64 0.53
C MET A 24 18.78 11.64 -0.14
N VAL A 25 19.80 12.13 -0.85
CA VAL A 25 20.72 11.31 -1.65
C VAL A 25 21.36 10.16 -0.87
N PRO A 26 21.85 10.34 0.38
CA PRO A 26 22.51 9.24 1.10
C PRO A 26 21.58 8.03 1.32
N ALA A 27 20.30 8.25 1.61
CA ALA A 27 19.35 7.16 1.84
C ALA A 27 19.04 6.36 0.56
N PHE A 28 18.90 7.05 -0.57
CA PHE A 28 18.58 6.40 -1.85
C PHE A 28 19.80 5.81 -2.56
N SER A 29 20.98 6.40 -2.38
CA SER A 29 22.24 5.91 -2.98
C SER A 29 22.83 4.72 -2.21
N ALA A 30 22.59 4.62 -0.90
CA ALA A 30 23.01 3.47 -0.10
C ALA A 30 22.28 2.18 -0.48
N ASP A 31 21.10 2.28 -1.10
CA ASP A 31 20.28 1.14 -1.49
C ASP A 31 20.39 0.85 -3.00
N THR A 32 21.02 -0.29 -3.31
CA THR A 32 21.31 -0.76 -4.67
C THR A 32 20.08 -0.94 -5.57
N ARG A 33 18.88 -1.01 -4.98
CA ARG A 33 17.60 -1.17 -5.70
C ARG A 33 17.18 0.12 -6.41
N PHE A 34 17.70 1.27 -5.99
CA PHE A 34 17.39 2.55 -6.59
C PHE A 34 18.45 2.97 -7.62
N SER A 35 18.00 3.78 -8.57
CA SER A 35 18.84 4.51 -9.49
C SER A 35 18.35 5.94 -9.50
N ILE A 36 19.12 6.86 -8.91
CA ILE A 36 18.79 8.28 -8.94
C ILE A 36 19.01 8.77 -10.37
N THR A 37 17.94 9.24 -11.02
CA THR A 37 17.97 9.70 -12.42
C THR A 37 18.19 11.19 -12.53
N SER A 38 17.78 11.96 -11.52
CA SER A 38 17.89 13.41 -11.52
C SER A 38 17.57 14.03 -10.17
N GLU A 39 18.26 15.12 -9.86
CA GLU A 39 18.04 15.99 -8.73
C GLU A 39 17.70 17.40 -9.22
N THR A 40 16.62 18.00 -8.71
CA THR A 40 16.19 19.35 -9.14
C THR A 40 15.83 20.23 -7.95
N CYS A 41 16.31 21.48 -7.98
CA CYS A 41 16.00 22.47 -6.94
C CYS A 41 15.16 23.67 -7.41
N TYR A 42 14.93 23.79 -8.71
CA TYR A 42 14.12 24.86 -9.30
C TYR A 42 12.87 24.28 -9.96
N TRP A 43 11.74 24.97 -9.79
CA TRP A 43 10.44 24.54 -10.32
C TRP A 43 10.44 24.31 -11.85
N VAL A 44 11.04 25.23 -12.61
CA VAL A 44 11.09 25.14 -14.08
C VAL A 44 11.87 23.91 -14.55
N ASP A 45 12.95 23.57 -13.84
CA ASP A 45 13.77 22.40 -14.17
C ASP A 45 13.11 21.12 -13.70
N PHE A 46 12.40 21.16 -12.56
CA PHE A 46 11.57 20.06 -12.08
C PHE A 46 10.54 19.63 -13.15
N GLU A 47 9.76 20.57 -13.71
CA GLU A 47 8.73 20.23 -14.70
C GLU A 47 9.32 19.58 -15.97
N LYS A 48 10.42 20.15 -16.50
CA LYS A 48 11.11 19.62 -17.68
C LYS A 48 11.70 18.23 -17.41
N THR A 49 12.31 18.06 -16.24
CA THR A 49 12.98 16.83 -15.86
C THR A 49 11.97 15.71 -15.62
N LEU A 50 10.81 16.02 -15.03
CA LEU A 50 9.73 15.06 -14.81
C LEU A 50 9.24 14.44 -16.12
N GLU A 51 9.05 15.26 -17.17
CA GLU A 51 8.63 14.79 -18.50
C GLU A 51 9.70 13.97 -19.22
N THR A 52 10.97 14.35 -19.05
CA THR A 52 12.10 13.73 -19.76
C THR A 52 12.51 12.40 -19.11
N THR A 53 12.61 12.36 -17.79
CA THR A 53 13.13 11.20 -17.04
C THR A 53 12.07 10.14 -16.77
N LYS A 54 10.80 10.54 -16.66
CA LYS A 54 9.65 9.67 -16.33
C LYS A 54 9.98 8.71 -15.17
N PRO A 55 10.24 9.25 -13.98
CA PRO A 55 10.70 8.46 -12.84
C PRO A 55 9.59 7.51 -12.37
N ASN A 56 10.01 6.37 -11.82
CA ASN A 56 9.09 5.46 -11.13
C ASN A 56 8.72 5.98 -9.74
N LEU A 57 9.70 6.58 -9.05
CA LEU A 57 9.53 7.22 -7.75
C LEU A 57 9.93 8.68 -7.85
N LEU A 58 9.03 9.58 -7.46
CA LEU A 58 9.32 10.99 -7.22
C LEU A 58 9.30 11.24 -5.71
N VAL A 59 10.39 11.76 -5.16
CA VAL A 59 10.42 12.27 -3.78
C VAL A 59 10.60 13.78 -3.87
N VAL A 60 9.58 14.52 -3.45
CA VAL A 60 9.50 15.97 -3.68
C VAL A 60 9.09 16.73 -2.42
N SER A 61 9.79 17.83 -2.11
CA SER A 61 9.30 18.81 -1.13
C SER A 61 8.20 19.67 -1.74
N ALA A 62 7.09 19.86 -1.03
CA ALA A 62 5.97 20.69 -1.51
C ALA A 62 6.39 22.13 -1.81
N ASN A 63 7.43 22.63 -1.13
CA ASN A 63 7.92 23.99 -1.24
C ASN A 63 8.76 24.26 -2.49
N ILE A 64 9.05 23.23 -3.31
CA ILE A 64 9.64 23.46 -4.63
C ILE A 64 8.65 24.16 -5.59
N SER A 65 7.35 24.01 -5.35
CA SER A 65 6.30 24.59 -6.19
C SER A 65 5.96 26.02 -5.76
N PRO A 66 5.73 26.94 -6.70
CA PRO A 66 5.24 28.28 -6.37
C PRO A 66 3.81 28.27 -5.80
N ASN A 67 3.01 27.24 -6.09
CA ASN A 67 1.64 27.08 -5.58
C ASN A 67 1.25 25.59 -5.50
N PRO A 68 0.53 25.14 -4.45
CA PRO A 68 -0.06 23.81 -4.36
C PRO A 68 -0.78 23.30 -5.62
N ASP A 69 -1.54 24.14 -6.32
CA ASP A 69 -2.30 23.74 -7.51
C ASP A 69 -1.38 23.30 -8.67
N GLN A 70 -0.24 23.97 -8.83
CA GLN A 70 0.74 23.62 -9.86
C GLN A 70 1.46 22.31 -9.53
N LEU A 71 1.70 22.07 -8.25
CA LEU A 71 2.25 20.80 -7.77
C LEU A 71 1.28 19.66 -8.08
N ILE A 72 0.00 19.81 -7.73
CA ILE A 72 -1.02 18.78 -7.97
C ILE A 72 -1.13 18.45 -9.47
N LYS A 73 -1.13 19.48 -10.34
CA LYS A 73 -1.13 19.29 -11.79
C LYS A 73 0.09 18.51 -12.29
N SER A 74 1.26 18.76 -11.72
CA SER A 74 2.49 18.05 -12.08
C SER A 74 2.47 16.60 -11.58
N LEU A 75 1.99 16.38 -10.35
CA LEU A 75 1.83 15.04 -9.76
C LEU A 75 0.85 14.17 -10.55
N ALA A 76 -0.21 14.76 -11.11
CA ALA A 76 -1.16 14.03 -11.95
C ALA A 76 -0.50 13.44 -13.22
N ARG A 77 0.57 14.06 -13.74
CA ARG A 77 1.28 13.56 -14.93
C ARG A 77 1.92 12.19 -14.70
N LEU A 78 2.36 11.89 -13.47
CA LEU A 78 2.93 10.59 -13.10
C LEU A 78 2.01 9.41 -13.45
N GLN A 79 0.68 9.62 -13.44
CA GLN A 79 -0.29 8.60 -13.78
C GLN A 79 -0.11 8.06 -15.20
N GLN A 80 0.38 8.88 -16.14
CA GLN A 80 0.57 8.48 -17.53
C GLN A 80 1.58 7.34 -17.73
N TRP A 81 2.49 7.14 -16.76
CA TRP A 81 3.50 6.08 -16.79
C TRP A 81 3.54 5.24 -15.51
N ASN A 82 2.46 5.27 -14.71
CA ASN A 82 2.35 4.57 -13.43
C ASN A 82 3.48 4.93 -12.43
N GLY A 83 3.88 6.20 -12.42
CA GLY A 83 4.81 6.75 -11.43
C GLY A 83 4.14 7.00 -10.09
N VAL A 84 4.94 6.98 -9.02
CA VAL A 84 4.51 7.21 -7.64
C VAL A 84 5.20 8.45 -7.09
N ALA A 85 4.49 9.24 -6.28
CA ALA A 85 5.05 10.36 -5.54
C ALA A 85 5.03 10.13 -4.02
N ILE A 86 6.11 10.54 -3.37
CA ILE A 86 6.18 10.83 -1.94
C ILE A 86 6.44 12.33 -1.77
N ILE A 87 5.65 12.96 -0.92
CA ILE A 87 5.75 14.40 -0.68
C ILE A 87 6.28 14.67 0.72
N LEU A 88 7.23 15.60 0.81
CA LEU A 88 7.75 16.15 2.05
C LEU A 88 7.12 17.54 2.26
N ILE A 89 6.61 17.80 3.45
CA ILE A 89 6.04 19.11 3.82
C ILE A 89 6.73 19.65 5.06
N GLN A 90 6.85 20.98 5.15
CA GLN A 90 7.27 21.63 6.37
C GLN A 90 6.14 21.64 7.40
N PRO A 91 6.41 21.67 8.71
CA PRO A 91 5.38 21.75 9.74
C PRO A 91 4.40 22.93 9.58
N ILE A 92 4.88 24.05 9.03
CA ILE A 92 4.06 25.24 8.76
C ILE A 92 2.98 24.98 7.70
N ASP A 93 3.21 24.02 6.81
CA ASP A 93 2.34 23.67 5.68
C ASP A 93 1.48 22.43 5.96
N ALA A 94 1.32 22.05 7.24
CA ALA A 94 0.57 20.85 7.64
C ALA A 94 -0.88 20.81 7.09
N ASN A 95 -1.48 21.98 6.84
CA ASN A 95 -2.82 22.10 6.26
C ASN A 95 -2.91 21.57 4.81
N LEU A 96 -1.79 21.48 4.09
CA LEU A 96 -1.74 20.95 2.73
C LEU A 96 -1.75 19.42 2.68
N LYS A 97 -1.39 18.75 3.79
CA LYS A 97 -1.33 17.29 3.89
C LYS A 97 -2.58 16.57 3.36
N PRO A 98 -3.81 16.86 3.86
CA PRO A 98 -5.01 16.15 3.42
C PRO A 98 -5.32 16.37 1.93
N ILE A 99 -4.96 17.53 1.38
CA ILE A 99 -5.19 17.86 -0.02
C ILE A 99 -4.25 17.02 -0.90
N LEU A 100 -2.98 16.93 -0.51
CA LEU A 100 -1.96 16.19 -1.24
C LEU A 100 -2.15 14.67 -1.15
N GLU A 101 -2.65 14.17 -0.02
CA GLU A 101 -2.97 12.74 0.15
C GLU A 101 -4.12 12.26 -0.75
N GLN A 102 -5.01 13.15 -1.18
CA GLN A 102 -6.11 12.81 -2.09
C GLN A 102 -5.65 12.62 -3.54
N VAL A 103 -4.42 13.02 -3.88
CA VAL A 103 -3.90 12.89 -5.24
C VAL A 103 -3.56 11.42 -5.53
N GLY A 104 -4.20 10.84 -6.57
CA GLY A 104 -4.12 9.40 -6.84
C GLY A 104 -2.72 8.83 -7.14
N THR A 105 -1.72 9.66 -7.45
CA THR A 105 -0.32 9.26 -7.66
C THR A 105 0.54 9.37 -6.40
N VAL A 106 0.04 10.03 -5.35
CA VAL A 106 0.73 10.20 -4.07
C VAL A 106 0.51 8.97 -3.21
N ARG A 107 1.58 8.46 -2.60
CA ARG A 107 1.55 7.26 -1.73
C ARG A 107 1.96 7.56 -0.30
N GLY A 108 2.53 8.73 -0.04
CA GLY A 108 2.83 9.20 1.30
C GLY A 108 3.09 10.70 1.33
N VAL A 109 2.61 11.36 2.39
CA VAL A 109 2.91 12.75 2.68
C VAL A 109 3.50 12.84 4.09
N TYR A 110 4.75 13.27 4.17
CA TYR A 110 5.55 13.26 5.39
C TYR A 110 5.88 14.66 5.84
N THR A 111 5.67 14.95 7.12
CA THR A 111 6.05 16.22 7.73
C THR A 111 7.48 16.13 8.24
N LEU A 112 8.35 17.07 7.84
CA LEU A 112 9.74 17.11 8.27
C LEU A 112 9.86 17.48 9.77
N PRO A 113 10.89 16.96 10.48
CA PRO A 113 11.95 16.07 10.02
C PRO A 113 11.51 14.59 9.93
N VAL A 114 12.10 13.83 9.00
CA VAL A 114 11.81 12.40 8.80
C VAL A 114 13.06 11.55 8.68
N ASN A 115 12.89 10.24 8.90
CA ASN A 115 13.91 9.25 8.60
C ASN A 115 13.87 8.89 7.11
N PHE A 116 14.86 9.34 6.34
CA PHE A 116 14.94 9.09 4.91
C PHE A 116 15.14 7.61 4.54
N GLY A 117 15.67 6.79 5.46
CA GLY A 117 15.73 5.34 5.27
C GLY A 117 14.34 4.71 5.21
N GLU A 118 13.43 5.14 6.09
CA GLU A 118 12.02 4.69 6.06
C GLU A 118 11.30 5.20 4.82
N VAL A 119 11.52 6.48 4.46
CA VAL A 119 10.95 7.06 3.22
C VAL A 119 11.40 6.27 1.98
N ALA A 120 12.66 5.83 1.94
CA ALA A 120 13.15 4.98 0.85
C ALA A 120 12.46 3.61 0.84
N GLN A 121 12.30 2.94 1.99
CA GLN A 121 11.60 1.65 2.05
C GLN A 121 10.12 1.75 1.63
N GLU A 122 9.42 2.79 2.08
CA GLU A 122 8.04 3.06 1.69
C GLU A 122 7.94 3.38 0.20
N GLY A 123 8.87 4.20 -0.32
CA GLY A 123 8.96 4.51 -1.75
C GLY A 123 9.18 3.27 -2.62
N TYR A 124 10.06 2.36 -2.19
CA TYR A 124 10.26 1.08 -2.87
C TYR A 124 8.98 0.25 -2.89
N SER A 125 8.36 0.07 -1.72
CA SER A 125 7.15 -0.74 -1.56
C SER A 125 5.98 -0.20 -2.40
N ALA A 126 5.86 1.12 -2.46
CA ALA A 126 4.85 1.80 -3.27
C ALA A 126 5.06 1.59 -4.77
N VAL A 127 6.30 1.69 -5.27
CA VAL A 127 6.60 1.42 -6.68
C VAL A 127 6.36 -0.04 -7.05
N ILE A 128 6.78 -0.99 -6.22
CA ILE A 128 6.52 -2.42 -6.48
C ILE A 128 5.02 -2.71 -6.49
N THR A 129 4.25 -2.06 -5.62
CA THR A 129 2.78 -2.17 -5.61
C THR A 129 2.18 -1.69 -6.93
N GLU A 130 2.58 -0.52 -7.44
CA GLU A 130 2.08 -0.02 -8.73
C GLU A 130 2.52 -0.87 -9.92
N ARG A 131 3.77 -1.37 -9.93
CA ARG A 131 4.23 -2.33 -10.95
C ARG A 131 3.37 -3.58 -10.95
N THR A 132 3.05 -4.11 -9.77
CA THR A 132 2.21 -5.31 -9.62
C THR A 132 0.77 -5.06 -10.08
N LYS A 133 0.19 -3.89 -9.76
CA LYS A 133 -1.14 -3.49 -10.26
C LYS A 133 -1.16 -3.40 -11.79
N GLY A 134 -0.13 -2.82 -12.41
CA GLY A 134 0.00 -2.73 -13.86
C GLY A 134 0.05 -4.11 -14.53
N ILE A 135 0.73 -5.10 -13.91
CA ILE A 135 0.76 -6.49 -14.39
C ILE A 135 -0.62 -7.15 -14.24
N ALA A 136 -1.31 -6.93 -13.12
CA ALA A 136 -2.65 -7.49 -12.88
C ALA A 136 -3.71 -6.94 -13.86
N GLN A 137 -3.53 -5.72 -14.37
CA GLN A 137 -4.42 -5.10 -15.37
C GLN A 137 -4.21 -5.62 -16.80
N ASN A 138 -3.17 -6.44 -17.05
CA ASN A 138 -2.91 -7.08 -18.35
C ASN A 138 -2.84 -8.62 -18.21
N PRO A 139 -3.99 -9.34 -18.18
CA PRO A 139 -4.07 -10.76 -17.86
C PRO A 139 -3.31 -11.70 -18.81
N LEU A 140 -2.94 -11.25 -20.01
CA LEU A 140 -2.24 -12.07 -21.01
C LEU A 140 -0.77 -12.36 -20.65
N GLN A 141 -0.11 -11.53 -19.84
CA GLN A 141 1.27 -11.79 -19.39
C GLN A 141 1.33 -12.70 -18.15
N SER A 142 0.29 -12.67 -17.31
CA SER A 142 0.16 -13.52 -16.12
C SER A 142 -0.02 -15.01 -16.45
N ALA A 143 -0.42 -15.34 -17.68
CA ALA A 143 -0.58 -16.71 -18.17
C ALA A 143 0.76 -17.42 -18.49
N MET A 144 1.89 -16.72 -18.57
CA MET A 144 3.20 -17.28 -18.94
C MET A 144 4.17 -17.56 -17.77
N GLY A 145 3.65 -17.73 -16.54
CA GLY A 145 4.36 -18.55 -15.54
C GLY A 145 5.47 -17.88 -14.70
N MET A 146 5.31 -16.61 -14.30
CA MET A 146 6.24 -15.98 -13.34
C MET A 146 5.63 -15.94 -11.93
N ARG A 147 5.72 -17.04 -11.18
CA ARG A 147 5.46 -17.05 -9.74
C ARG A 147 6.73 -16.62 -9.00
N THR A 148 6.96 -15.32 -8.85
CA THR A 148 7.95 -14.81 -7.88
C THR A 148 7.26 -14.61 -6.54
N ALA A 149 7.71 -15.37 -5.54
CA ALA A 149 7.34 -15.20 -4.15
C ALA A 149 7.65 -13.76 -3.70
N THR A 150 6.61 -12.94 -3.56
CA THR A 150 6.71 -11.59 -3.02
C THR A 150 6.56 -11.69 -1.50
N THR A 151 7.55 -11.19 -0.76
CA THR A 151 7.34 -10.90 0.66
C THR A 151 6.34 -9.77 0.73
N ILE A 152 5.15 -10.09 1.22
CA ILE A 152 3.99 -9.23 1.23
C ILE A 152 3.97 -8.44 2.56
N THR A 153 4.17 -7.12 2.50
CA THR A 153 3.96 -6.21 3.64
C THR A 153 2.58 -5.53 3.52
N GLY A 154 1.84 -5.44 4.65
CA GLY A 154 0.48 -4.89 4.75
C GLY A 154 -0.63 -5.94 4.89
N THR A 155 -1.80 -5.54 5.40
CA THR A 155 -2.99 -6.41 5.48
C THR A 155 -3.48 -6.74 4.08
N ARG A 156 -3.55 -8.04 3.74
CA ARG A 156 -4.14 -8.50 2.47
C ARG A 156 -5.56 -8.99 2.71
N THR A 157 -6.49 -8.47 1.90
CA THR A 157 -7.86 -8.97 1.85
C THR A 157 -7.97 -10.02 0.76
N ILE A 158 -8.32 -11.25 1.13
CA ILE A 158 -8.55 -12.36 0.20
C ILE A 158 -10.04 -12.69 0.27
N ALA A 159 -10.75 -12.52 -0.85
CA ALA A 159 -12.17 -12.83 -0.96
C ALA A 159 -12.38 -14.15 -1.70
N PHE A 160 -13.08 -15.08 -1.06
CA PHE A 160 -13.51 -16.33 -1.69
C PHE A 160 -14.90 -16.10 -2.30
N ILE A 161 -15.01 -16.18 -3.62
CA ILE A 161 -16.26 -15.95 -4.37
C ILE A 161 -16.61 -17.16 -5.24
N SER A 162 -17.90 -17.46 -5.35
CA SER A 162 -18.43 -18.48 -6.24
C SER A 162 -19.84 -18.07 -6.69
N ALA A 163 -20.16 -18.34 -7.96
CA ALA A 163 -21.53 -18.19 -8.47
C ALA A 163 -22.44 -19.36 -8.07
N SER A 164 -21.87 -20.48 -7.63
CA SER A 164 -22.59 -21.70 -7.27
C SER A 164 -22.47 -21.99 -5.77
N GLY A 165 -23.60 -22.28 -5.13
CA GLY A 165 -23.66 -22.73 -3.75
C GLY A 165 -23.17 -24.17 -3.59
N GLY A 166 -22.66 -24.53 -2.41
CA GLY A 166 -22.25 -25.90 -2.09
C GLY A 166 -20.92 -26.36 -2.69
N VAL A 167 -20.18 -25.50 -3.41
CA VAL A 167 -18.88 -25.85 -4.02
C VAL A 167 -17.71 -25.97 -3.02
N GLY A 168 -17.99 -25.91 -1.71
CA GLY A 168 -16.96 -25.93 -0.66
C GLY A 168 -16.17 -24.62 -0.51
N ARG A 169 -16.66 -23.49 -1.02
CA ARG A 169 -16.01 -22.18 -0.93
C ARG A 169 -15.64 -21.82 0.52
N SER A 170 -16.61 -21.92 1.42
CA SER A 170 -16.43 -21.55 2.82
C SER A 170 -15.50 -22.52 3.54
N THR A 171 -15.56 -23.82 3.20
CA THR A 171 -14.62 -24.83 3.68
C THR A 171 -13.19 -24.52 3.26
N ILE A 172 -12.97 -24.12 2.00
CA ILE A 172 -11.66 -23.72 1.51
C ILE A 172 -11.19 -22.46 2.24
N ALA A 173 -12.06 -21.47 2.41
CA ALA A 173 -11.74 -20.23 3.11
C ALA A 173 -11.29 -20.48 4.57
N GLU A 174 -12.03 -21.31 5.31
CA GLU A 174 -11.73 -21.65 6.70
C GLU A 174 -10.41 -22.41 6.83
N ASN A 175 -10.21 -23.47 6.02
CA ASN A 175 -8.97 -24.25 6.06
C ASN A 175 -7.76 -23.41 5.62
N PHE A 176 -7.93 -22.58 4.59
CA PHE A 176 -6.89 -21.66 4.13
C PHE A 176 -6.50 -20.70 5.25
N SER A 177 -7.47 -20.04 5.89
CA SER A 177 -7.21 -19.14 7.01
C SER A 177 -6.58 -19.82 8.21
N TYR A 178 -7.05 -21.03 8.55
CA TYR A 178 -6.51 -21.82 9.65
C TYR A 178 -5.04 -22.21 9.42
N GLU A 179 -4.71 -22.74 8.25
CA GLU A 179 -3.33 -23.09 7.91
C GLU A 179 -2.44 -21.85 7.79
N PHE A 180 -2.96 -20.75 7.24
CA PHE A 180 -2.19 -19.52 7.13
C PHE A 180 -1.86 -18.93 8.51
N ALA A 181 -2.80 -18.98 9.46
CA ALA A 181 -2.54 -18.59 10.85
C ALA A 181 -1.42 -19.41 11.50
N ARG A 182 -1.37 -20.73 11.24
CA ARG A 182 -0.32 -21.63 11.75
C ARG A 182 1.08 -21.33 11.20
N THR A 183 1.19 -20.66 10.06
CA THR A 183 2.50 -20.22 9.53
C THR A 183 3.08 -19.02 10.31
N GLY A 184 2.34 -18.49 11.30
CA GLY A 184 2.73 -17.33 12.10
C GLY A 184 2.21 -16.00 11.56
N ALA A 185 1.40 -16.02 10.49
CA ALA A 185 0.79 -14.83 9.93
C ALA A 185 -0.44 -14.41 10.76
N LYS A 186 -0.51 -13.11 11.13
CA LYS A 186 -1.70 -12.53 11.77
C LYS A 186 -2.87 -12.60 10.78
N THR A 187 -3.81 -13.49 11.04
CA THR A 187 -4.90 -13.82 10.10
C THR A 187 -6.25 -13.55 10.76
N LEU A 188 -7.14 -12.89 10.01
CA LEU A 188 -8.52 -12.62 10.40
C LEU A 188 -9.45 -13.26 9.37
N LEU A 189 -10.25 -14.24 9.79
CA LEU A 189 -11.32 -14.86 9.01
C LEU A 189 -12.63 -14.12 9.26
N MET A 190 -13.26 -13.63 8.18
CA MET A 190 -14.59 -13.04 8.20
C MET A 190 -15.60 -14.04 7.61
N SER A 191 -16.31 -14.75 8.47
CA SER A 191 -17.32 -15.74 8.08
C SER A 191 -18.70 -15.08 8.02
N PHE A 192 -18.97 -14.44 6.89
CA PHE A 192 -20.21 -13.68 6.63
C PHE A 192 -21.20 -14.39 5.68
N ASP A 193 -21.11 -15.71 5.59
CA ASP A 193 -22.17 -16.50 4.95
C ASP A 193 -23.40 -16.56 5.88
N LEU A 194 -24.58 -16.82 5.28
CA LEU A 194 -25.84 -16.96 6.00
C LEU A 194 -26.41 -18.37 5.75
N PRO A 195 -26.37 -19.28 6.74
CA PRO A 195 -25.74 -19.14 8.07
C PRO A 195 -24.21 -19.19 8.00
N SER A 196 -23.54 -18.64 9.01
CA SER A 196 -22.08 -18.69 9.10
C SER A 196 -21.62 -20.14 9.35
N PRO A 197 -20.70 -20.70 8.54
CA PRO A 197 -20.20 -22.05 8.73
C PRO A 197 -19.15 -22.17 9.84
N ALA A 198 -18.45 -21.07 10.17
CA ALA A 198 -17.36 -21.07 11.13
C ALA A 198 -17.73 -21.61 12.53
N PRO A 199 -18.89 -21.29 13.12
CA PRO A 199 -19.29 -21.86 14.41
C PRO A 199 -19.27 -23.39 14.45
N MET A 200 -19.67 -24.05 13.35
CA MET A 200 -19.68 -25.51 13.29
C MET A 200 -18.29 -26.09 13.02
N HIS A 201 -17.54 -25.54 12.05
CA HIS A 201 -16.28 -26.15 11.63
C HIS A 201 -15.09 -25.78 12.52
N LEU A 202 -15.07 -24.56 13.07
CA LEU A 202 -13.97 -24.03 13.87
C LEU A 202 -14.28 -24.00 15.37
N ASN A 203 -15.44 -24.55 15.77
CA ASN A 203 -15.91 -24.60 17.16
C ASN A 203 -15.90 -23.22 17.85
N VAL A 204 -16.22 -22.17 17.09
CA VAL A 204 -16.42 -20.81 17.62
C VAL A 204 -17.89 -20.58 17.96
N ARG A 205 -18.19 -19.57 18.78
CA ARG A 205 -19.57 -19.27 19.17
C ARG A 205 -20.25 -18.42 18.10
N THR A 206 -21.58 -18.43 18.05
CA THR A 206 -22.36 -17.47 17.25
C THR A 206 -22.36 -16.06 17.87
N THR A 207 -21.95 -15.95 19.14
CA THR A 207 -21.84 -14.72 19.90
C THR A 207 -20.50 -14.73 20.66
N PRO A 208 -19.64 -13.71 20.56
CA PRO A 208 -19.87 -12.41 19.92
C PRO A 208 -19.81 -12.43 18.38
N ASN A 209 -20.60 -11.57 17.73
CA ASN A 209 -20.68 -11.44 16.26
C ASN A 209 -20.52 -10.00 15.79
N ALA A 210 -20.38 -9.80 14.48
CA ALA A 210 -20.17 -8.47 13.90
C ALA A 210 -21.30 -7.46 14.20
N GLY A 211 -22.49 -7.91 14.60
CA GLY A 211 -23.60 -7.05 14.98
C GLY A 211 -23.37 -6.30 16.28
N GLU A 212 -22.58 -6.85 17.20
CA GLU A 212 -22.29 -6.23 18.50
C GLU A 212 -21.51 -4.93 18.38
N PHE A 213 -20.71 -4.77 17.32
CA PHE A 213 -20.00 -3.53 17.01
C PHE A 213 -20.97 -2.35 16.85
N PHE A 214 -22.09 -2.58 16.17
CA PHE A 214 -23.11 -1.55 15.97
C PHE A 214 -23.90 -1.27 17.26
N ALA A 215 -24.03 -2.28 18.14
CA ALA A 215 -24.71 -2.13 19.42
C ALA A 215 -23.86 -1.40 20.47
N SER A 216 -22.53 -1.58 20.47
CA SER A 216 -21.62 -0.98 21.44
C SER A 216 -20.36 -0.38 20.80
N PRO A 217 -20.45 0.77 20.08
CA PRO A 217 -19.32 1.36 19.35
C PRO A 217 -18.14 1.79 20.23
N LYS A 218 -18.35 1.94 21.55
CA LYS A 218 -17.31 2.38 22.50
C LYS A 218 -16.21 1.35 22.73
N GLU A 219 -16.53 0.05 22.62
CA GLU A 219 -15.55 -1.04 22.80
C GLU A 219 -14.80 -1.38 21.51
N GLY A 220 -15.22 -0.79 20.38
CA GLY A 220 -14.59 -1.01 19.08
C GLY A 220 -14.91 -2.39 18.48
N PHE A 221 -14.23 -2.73 17.40
CA PHE A 221 -14.44 -3.99 16.68
C PHE A 221 -13.77 -5.20 17.36
N ASP A 222 -12.85 -4.95 18.29
CA ASP A 222 -12.08 -5.97 18.99
C ASP A 222 -12.96 -6.85 19.88
N SER A 223 -14.07 -6.31 20.42
CA SER A 223 -15.03 -7.07 21.23
C SER A 223 -15.77 -8.15 20.43
N CYS A 224 -15.87 -7.97 19.11
CA CYS A 224 -16.54 -8.89 18.20
C CYS A 224 -15.65 -10.05 17.72
N ILE A 225 -14.35 -10.00 18.03
CA ILE A 225 -13.35 -10.95 17.53
C ILE A 225 -13.25 -12.14 18.47
N GLN A 226 -13.43 -13.33 17.90
CA GLN A 226 -13.17 -14.60 18.58
C GLN A 226 -11.82 -15.15 18.14
N LYS A 227 -11.23 -16.02 18.96
CA LYS A 227 -9.98 -16.70 18.65
C LYS A 227 -10.19 -18.20 18.56
N CYS A 228 -9.66 -18.82 17.51
CA CYS A 228 -9.54 -20.26 17.36
C CYS A 228 -8.05 -20.59 17.14
N GLY A 229 -7.34 -20.91 18.23
CA GLY A 229 -5.87 -20.98 18.20
C GLY A 229 -5.25 -19.63 17.83
N ASP A 230 -4.40 -19.61 16.80
CA ASP A 230 -3.76 -18.40 16.27
C ASP A 230 -4.62 -17.62 15.27
N LEU A 231 -5.78 -18.17 14.87
CA LEU A 231 -6.72 -17.55 13.94
C LEU A 231 -7.70 -16.65 14.68
N HIS A 232 -7.82 -15.39 14.24
CA HIS A 232 -8.93 -14.52 14.64
C HIS A 232 -10.13 -14.75 13.72
N VAL A 233 -11.33 -14.84 14.28
CA VAL A 233 -12.57 -15.16 13.57
C VAL A 233 -13.66 -14.16 13.95
N ILE A 234 -14.40 -13.70 12.95
CA ILE A 234 -15.63 -12.92 13.12
C ILE A 234 -16.75 -13.61 12.35
N VAL A 235 -17.92 -13.69 12.96
CA VAL A 235 -19.10 -14.35 12.41
C VAL A 235 -20.18 -13.34 12.05
N SER A 236 -21.03 -13.69 11.08
CA SER A 236 -22.20 -12.90 10.71
C SER A 236 -23.16 -12.72 11.89
N PRO A 237 -23.91 -11.61 11.94
CA PRO A 237 -25.05 -11.48 12.82
C PRO A 237 -26.10 -12.58 12.54
N ASP A 238 -26.81 -13.00 13.59
CA ASP A 238 -27.89 -13.98 13.47
C ASP A 238 -29.09 -13.44 12.66
N ASN A 239 -29.25 -12.11 12.61
CA ASN A 239 -30.29 -11.39 11.88
C ASN A 239 -29.67 -10.48 10.80
N SER A 240 -29.35 -11.04 9.63
CA SER A 240 -28.80 -10.27 8.49
C SER A 240 -29.78 -10.22 7.31
#